data_AF-A0A9P5U0W9-F1
#
_entry.id   AF-A0A9P5U0W9-F1
#
_cell.length_a   1.000
_cell.length_b   1.000
_cell.length_c   1.000
_cell.angle_alpha   90.00
_cell.angle_beta   90.00
_cell.angle_gamma   90.00
#
_symmetry.space_group_name_H-M   'P 1'
#
loop_
_entity.id
_entity.type
_entity.pdbx_description
1 polymer ?
#
loop_
_entity_poly.entity_id
_entity_poly.type
_entity_poly.pdbx_seq_one_letter_code
_entity_poly.pdbx_strand_id
1 'polypeptide(L)'
;LLEHGADANIQCGHYANVLYAAAAEGHEKVVRELLEHGADANARDGEYETALCAAAVLGHSDVVHDLLEHGADVNTQGKRSYGTALDAATLWGHGSVILALLERRVDTNTQFGEVEISFRRKQQRDLKTRSVGSVG
;
A
#
# COMPACT_ATOMS: atom_id res chain seq x y z
N LEU A 1 7.58 17.30 17.34
CA LEU A 1 8.28 17.97 16.21
C LEU A 1 7.35 18.09 15.01
N LEU A 2 6.75 16.99 14.56
CA LEU A 2 5.73 16.99 13.51
C LEU A 2 4.50 17.86 13.88
N GLU A 3 4.02 17.76 15.13
CA GLU A 3 2.97 18.63 15.69
C GLU A 3 3.32 20.13 15.72
N HIS A 4 4.61 20.48 15.55
CA HIS A 4 5.10 21.85 15.50
C HIS A 4 5.50 22.28 14.07
N GLY A 5 5.02 21.57 13.05
CA GLY A 5 5.21 21.93 11.63
C GLY A 5 6.53 21.44 11.01
N ALA A 6 7.19 20.45 11.61
CA ALA A 6 8.29 19.77 10.93
C ALA A 6 7.74 19.00 9.72
N ASP A 7 8.45 19.08 8.58
CA ASP A 7 8.08 18.36 7.36
C ASP A 7 8.32 16.85 7.55
N ALA A 8 7.28 16.04 7.33
CA ALA A 8 7.34 14.58 7.47
C ALA A 8 8.14 13.91 6.33
N ASN A 9 8.41 14.63 5.24
CA ASN A 9 9.10 14.13 4.05
C ASN A 9 10.59 14.52 3.98
N ILE A 10 11.17 14.95 5.11
CA ILE A 10 12.58 15.32 5.17
C ILE A 10 13.47 14.13 4.79
N GLN A 11 14.53 14.43 4.04
CA GLN A 11 15.62 13.49 3.81
C GLN A 11 16.62 13.60 4.96
N CYS A 12 16.84 12.51 5.68
CA CYS A 12 17.88 12.40 6.70
C CYS A 12 19.21 11.96 6.08
N GLY A 13 20.20 12.86 6.11
CA GLY A 13 21.56 12.57 5.66
C GLY A 13 21.69 12.42 4.14
N HIS A 14 22.62 11.57 3.70
CA HIS A 14 23.02 11.54 2.30
C HIS A 14 21.99 10.92 1.34
N TYR A 15 21.15 9.95 1.72
CA TYR A 15 20.22 9.24 0.80
C TYR A 15 19.08 8.44 1.48
N ALA A 16 18.34 9.01 2.45
CA ALA A 16 17.16 8.32 2.99
C ALA A 16 16.10 9.29 3.52
N ASN A 17 14.85 9.15 3.07
CA ASN A 17 13.71 9.81 3.66
C ASN A 17 13.46 9.25 5.09
N VAL A 18 12.91 10.08 5.98
CA VAL A 18 12.72 9.71 7.40
C VAL A 18 11.77 8.51 7.56
N LEU A 19 10.74 8.38 6.72
CA LEU A 19 9.83 7.23 6.70
C LEU A 19 10.55 5.93 6.28
N TYR A 20 11.45 5.99 5.31
CA TYR A 20 12.26 4.87 4.84
C TYR A 20 13.19 4.40 5.96
N ALA A 21 13.89 5.31 6.63
CA ALA A 21 14.77 4.97 7.73
C ALA A 21 13.98 4.30 8.89
N ALA A 22 12.84 4.88 9.27
CA ALA A 22 11.97 4.29 10.29
C ALA A 22 11.45 2.91 9.88
N ALA A 23 11.08 2.73 8.61
CA ALA A 23 10.59 1.46 8.10
C ALA A 23 11.70 0.39 8.04
N ALA A 24 12.93 0.75 7.67
CA ALA A 24 14.07 -0.15 7.64
C ALA A 24 14.47 -0.62 9.06
N GLU A 25 14.42 0.28 10.04
CA GLU A 25 14.73 -0.04 11.44
C GLU A 25 13.55 -0.66 12.22
N GLY A 26 12.39 -0.86 11.57
CA GLY A 26 11.22 -1.48 12.19
C GLY A 26 10.53 -0.59 13.24
N HIS A 27 10.70 0.73 13.16
CA HIS A 27 10.16 1.69 14.12
C HIS A 27 8.67 2.00 13.85
N GLU A 28 7.81 1.00 14.07
CA GLU A 28 6.35 1.06 13.85
C GLU A 28 5.70 2.39 14.30
N LYS A 29 5.89 2.79 15.56
CA LYS A 29 5.28 4.02 16.09
C LYS A 29 5.71 5.28 15.32
N VAL A 30 6.98 5.34 14.93
CA VAL A 30 7.53 6.47 14.17
C VAL A 30 6.97 6.47 12.75
N VAL A 31 6.88 5.29 12.13
CA VAL A 31 6.24 5.11 10.81
C VAL A 31 4.80 5.61 10.84
N ARG A 32 4.01 5.19 11.84
CA ARG A 32 2.62 5.63 12.00
C ARG A 32 2.50 7.14 12.16
N GLU A 33 3.26 7.74 13.08
CA GLU A 33 3.24 9.19 13.30
C GLU A 33 3.60 9.97 12.03
N LEU A 34 4.59 9.50 11.25
CA LEU A 34 4.99 10.13 9.99
C LEU A 34 3.88 10.05 8.94
N LEU A 35 3.25 8.89 8.79
CA LEU A 35 2.16 8.68 7.83
C LEU A 35 0.92 9.52 8.19
N GLU A 36 0.57 9.59 9.47
CA GLU A 36 -0.52 10.44 9.98
C GLU A 36 -0.26 11.94 9.73
N HIS A 37 1.01 12.35 9.68
CA HIS A 37 1.42 13.73 9.36
C HIS A 37 1.72 13.95 7.87
N GLY A 38 1.29 13.04 7.00
CA GLY A 38 1.35 13.23 5.54
C GLY A 38 2.70 12.88 4.91
N ALA A 39 3.49 12.00 5.53
CA ALA A 39 4.62 11.39 4.85
C ALA A 39 4.15 10.62 3.61
N ASP A 40 4.87 10.75 2.51
CA ASP A 40 4.60 10.01 1.28
C ASP A 40 5.00 8.54 1.44
N ALA A 41 4.01 7.69 1.62
CA ALA A 41 4.17 6.24 1.75
C ALA A 41 4.86 5.58 0.52
N ASN A 42 4.85 6.26 -0.63
CA ASN A 42 5.42 5.79 -1.88
C ASN A 42 6.73 6.50 -2.26
N ALA A 43 7.26 7.33 -1.36
CA ALA A 43 8.51 8.03 -1.57
C ALA A 43 9.63 7.03 -1.94
N ARG A 44 10.30 7.32 -3.05
CA ARG A 44 11.39 6.47 -3.54
C ARG A 44 12.72 6.90 -2.96
N ASP A 45 13.35 6.05 -2.17
CA ASP A 45 14.67 6.33 -1.58
C ASP A 45 15.45 5.08 -1.15
N GLY A 46 16.71 5.27 -0.83
CA GLY A 46 17.57 4.25 -0.21
C GLY A 46 17.92 3.07 -1.11
N GLU A 47 18.36 1.98 -0.48
CA GLU A 47 18.82 0.77 -1.16
C GLU A 47 17.67 -0.06 -1.72
N TYR A 48 16.58 -0.15 -0.96
CA TYR A 48 15.39 -0.95 -1.30
C TYR A 48 14.34 -0.16 -2.10
N GLU A 49 14.64 1.09 -2.41
CA GLU A 49 13.84 2.02 -3.22
C GLU A 49 12.51 2.47 -2.60
N THR A 50 11.84 1.71 -1.73
CA THR A 50 10.67 2.19 -0.98
C THR A 50 10.70 1.73 0.47
N ALA A 51 9.97 2.45 1.35
CA ALA A 51 9.75 2.04 2.73
C ALA A 51 9.09 0.65 2.83
N LEU A 52 8.12 0.37 1.94
CA LEU A 52 7.43 -0.93 1.89
C LEU A 52 8.39 -2.08 1.52
N CYS A 53 9.24 -1.88 0.50
CA CYS A 53 10.26 -2.87 0.15
C CYS A 53 11.28 -3.06 1.27
N ALA A 54 11.72 -2.00 1.94
CA ALA A 54 12.65 -2.09 3.06
C ALA A 54 12.07 -2.94 4.22
N ALA A 55 10.86 -2.61 4.65
CA ALA A 55 10.16 -3.34 5.70
C ALA A 55 9.93 -4.81 5.31
N ALA A 56 9.61 -5.07 4.02
CA ALA A 56 9.39 -6.42 3.52
C ALA A 56 10.67 -7.25 3.42
N VAL A 57 11.81 -6.66 3.05
CA VAL A 57 13.12 -7.34 3.04
C VAL A 57 13.54 -7.70 4.47
N LEU A 58 13.32 -6.79 5.41
CA LEU A 58 13.78 -6.93 6.80
C LEU A 58 12.78 -7.66 7.72
N GLY A 59 11.56 -7.94 7.24
CA GLY A 59 10.57 -8.76 7.93
C GLY A 59 9.67 -8.02 8.92
N HIS A 60 9.63 -6.68 8.85
CA HIS A 60 8.88 -5.83 9.78
C HIS A 60 7.39 -5.81 9.43
N SER A 61 6.67 -6.83 9.90
CA SER A 61 5.27 -7.08 9.51
C SER A 61 4.31 -5.96 9.93
N ASP A 62 4.48 -5.41 11.14
CA ASP A 62 3.63 -4.32 11.64
C ASP A 62 3.83 -3.03 10.84
N VAL A 63 5.08 -2.73 10.47
CA VAL A 63 5.42 -1.61 9.59
C VAL A 63 4.80 -1.79 8.19
N VAL A 64 4.86 -3.01 7.64
CA VAL A 64 4.21 -3.33 6.36
C VAL A 64 2.72 -3.06 6.45
N HIS A 65 2.07 -3.46 7.54
CA HIS A 65 0.66 -3.21 7.75
C HIS A 65 0.33 -1.71 7.76
N ASP A 66 1.04 -0.91 8.57
CA ASP A 66 0.82 0.53 8.67
C ASP A 66 1.01 1.24 7.30
N LEU A 67 2.05 0.85 6.55
CA LEU A 67 2.31 1.40 5.21
C LEU A 67 1.18 1.07 4.22
N LEU A 68 0.65 -0.16 4.23
CA LEU A 68 -0.45 -0.56 3.34
C LEU A 68 -1.78 0.12 3.68
N GLU A 69 -2.03 0.38 4.97
CA GLU A 69 -3.20 1.16 5.41
C GLU A 69 -3.15 2.59 4.90
N HIS A 70 -1.95 3.19 4.89
CA HIS A 70 -1.71 4.55 4.42
C HIS A 70 -1.41 4.66 2.91
N GLY A 71 -1.75 3.62 2.13
CA GLY A 71 -1.76 3.69 0.67
C GLY A 71 -0.41 3.44 0.00
N ALA A 72 0.52 2.74 0.65
CA ALA A 72 1.71 2.22 -0.03
C ALA A 72 1.32 1.24 -1.16
N ASP A 73 1.93 1.41 -2.32
CA ASP A 73 1.68 0.58 -3.50
C ASP A 73 2.42 -0.76 -3.41
N VAL A 74 1.65 -1.82 -3.19
CA VAL A 74 2.11 -3.21 -3.14
C VAL A 74 2.81 -3.68 -4.42
N ASN A 75 2.53 -3.04 -5.56
CA ASN A 75 3.11 -3.42 -6.85
C ASN A 75 4.35 -2.62 -7.22
N THR A 76 4.75 -1.67 -6.37
CA THR A 76 5.96 -0.91 -6.63
C THR A 76 7.17 -1.86 -6.63
N GLN A 77 7.94 -1.80 -7.72
CA GLN A 77 9.20 -2.50 -7.83
C GLN A 77 10.25 -1.75 -7.03
N GLY A 78 10.90 -2.50 -6.13
CA GLY A 78 12.12 -2.09 -5.47
C GLY A 78 13.30 -2.12 -6.44
N LYS A 79 14.48 -1.74 -5.93
CA LYS A 79 15.69 -1.62 -6.75
C LYS A 79 16.02 -2.94 -7.43
N ARG A 80 16.46 -2.85 -8.69
CA ARG A 80 16.81 -3.90 -9.70
C ARG A 80 17.00 -5.37 -9.27
N SER A 81 17.46 -5.65 -8.06
CA SER A 81 17.73 -6.99 -7.51
C SER A 81 16.65 -7.56 -6.57
N TYR A 82 15.78 -6.73 -5.99
CA TYR A 82 14.84 -7.16 -4.93
C TYR A 82 13.42 -7.47 -5.43
N GLY A 83 13.05 -7.01 -6.62
CA GLY A 83 11.69 -7.19 -7.16
C GLY A 83 10.66 -6.36 -6.39
N THR A 84 9.41 -6.84 -6.34
CA THR A 84 8.35 -6.24 -5.52
C THR A 84 8.55 -6.54 -4.03
N ALA A 85 7.82 -5.85 -3.15
CA ALA A 85 7.80 -6.17 -1.72
C ALA A 85 7.46 -7.65 -1.44
N LEU A 86 6.59 -8.25 -2.26
CA LEU A 86 6.23 -9.67 -2.16
C LEU A 86 7.38 -10.59 -2.57
N ASP A 87 8.10 -10.25 -3.66
CA ASP A 87 9.27 -11.02 -4.11
C ASP A 87 10.36 -11.00 -3.03
N ALA A 88 10.61 -9.83 -2.46
CA ALA A 88 11.52 -9.67 -1.33
C ALA A 88 11.11 -10.52 -0.13
N ALA A 89 9.88 -10.39 0.36
CA ALA A 89 9.40 -11.15 1.52
C ALA A 89 9.46 -12.67 1.27
N THR A 90 9.20 -13.11 0.04
CA THR A 90 9.31 -14.52 -0.36
C THR A 90 10.75 -15.01 -0.37
N LEU A 91 11.68 -14.20 -0.90
CA LEU A 91 13.11 -14.54 -0.96
C LEU A 91 13.71 -14.74 0.44
N TRP A 92 13.29 -13.91 1.39
CA TRP A 92 13.81 -13.94 2.77
C TRP A 92 12.97 -14.81 3.73
N GLY A 93 11.83 -15.34 3.28
CA GLY A 93 11.01 -16.28 4.06
C GLY A 93 10.10 -15.63 5.11
N HIS A 94 9.74 -14.36 4.94
CA HIS A 94 8.94 -13.60 5.91
C HIS A 94 7.44 -13.88 5.77
N GLY A 95 7.00 -15.03 6.27
CA GLY A 95 5.61 -15.52 6.13
C GLY A 95 4.54 -14.51 6.56
N SER A 96 4.73 -13.80 7.67
CA SER A 96 3.78 -12.78 8.15
C SER A 96 3.65 -11.59 7.19
N VAL A 97 4.76 -11.15 6.60
CA VAL A 97 4.76 -10.09 5.58
C VAL A 97 4.06 -10.57 4.30
N ILE A 98 4.33 -11.81 3.88
CA ILE A 98 3.69 -12.40 2.69
C ILE A 98 2.17 -12.40 2.87
N LEU A 99 1.68 -12.81 4.04
CA LEU A 99 0.25 -12.81 4.35
C LEU A 99 -0.35 -11.40 4.27
N ALA A 100 0.28 -10.41 4.92
CA ALA A 100 -0.18 -9.02 4.91
C ALA A 100 -0.27 -8.44 3.47
N LEU A 101 0.74 -8.71 2.63
CA LEU A 101 0.77 -8.25 1.24
C LEU A 101 -0.30 -8.96 0.37
N LEU A 102 -0.59 -10.23 0.64
CA LEU A 102 -1.61 -11.00 -0.08
C LEU A 102 -3.03 -10.57 0.29
N GLU A 103 -3.31 -10.35 1.57
CA GLU A 103 -4.62 -9.86 2.04
C GLU A 103 -5.01 -8.56 1.34
N ARG A 104 -4.07 -7.60 1.25
CA ARG A 104 -4.29 -6.33 0.56
C ARG A 104 -4.56 -6.48 -0.94
N ARG A 105 -3.94 -7.47 -1.60
CA ARG A 105 -4.19 -7.78 -3.02
C ARG A 105 -5.59 -8.37 -3.24
N VAL A 106 -6.11 -9.15 -2.30
CA VAL A 106 -7.46 -9.72 -2.40
C VAL A 106 -8.52 -8.64 -2.20
N ASP A 107 -8.31 -7.71 -1.27
CA ASP A 107 -9.24 -6.61 -1.00
C ASP A 107 -9.44 -5.70 -2.23
N THR A 108 -8.35 -5.36 -2.92
CA THR A 108 -8.40 -4.52 -4.13
C THR A 108 -9.13 -5.20 -5.28
N ASN A 109 -8.95 -6.51 -5.46
CA ASN A 109 -9.58 -7.26 -6.54
C ASN A 109 -11.06 -7.57 -6.26
N THR A 110 -11.43 -7.73 -4.99
CA THR A 110 -12.83 -8.00 -4.58
C THR A 110 -13.71 -6.76 -4.78
N GLN A 111 -13.20 -5.57 -4.47
CA GLN A 111 -13.92 -4.31 -4.73
C GLN A 111 -14.20 -4.10 -6.22
N PHE A 112 -13.25 -4.45 -7.09
CA PHE A 112 -13.44 -4.34 -8.54
C PHE A 112 -14.54 -5.29 -9.06
N GLY A 113 -14.58 -6.53 -8.55
CA GLY A 113 -15.62 -7.50 -8.87
C GLY A 113 -17.03 -7.06 -8.46
N GLU A 114 -17.19 -6.44 -7.29
CA GLU A 114 -18.49 -5.93 -6.84
C GLU A 114 -18.99 -4.73 -7.65
N VAL A 115 -18.08 -3.83 -8.07
CA VAL A 115 -18.43 -2.69 -8.92
C VAL A 115 -18.89 -3.15 -10.30
N GLU A 116 -18.28 -4.18 -10.88
CA GLU A 116 -18.69 -4.71 -12.18
C GLU A 116 -20.02 -5.49 -12.11
N ILE A 117 -20.24 -6.25 -11.03
CA ILE A 117 -21.52 -6.94 -10.78
C ILE A 117 -22.66 -5.93 -10.56
N SER A 118 -22.42 -4.87 -9.80
CA SER A 118 -23.42 -3.82 -9.55
C SER A 118 -23.73 -3.00 -10.82
N PHE A 119 -22.74 -2.73 -11.68
CA PHE A 119 -22.95 -2.07 -12.97
C PHE A 119 -23.80 -2.93 -13.93
N ARG A 120 -23.50 -4.24 -14.07
CA ARG A 120 -24.33 -5.16 -14.89
C ARG A 120 -25.76 -5.29 -14.38
N ARG A 121 -25.96 -5.36 -13.05
CA ARG A 121 -27.30 -5.45 -12.45
C ARG A 121 -28.14 -4.18 -12.69
N LYS A 122 -27.51 -3.01 -12.70
CA LYS A 122 -28.19 -1.73 -12.96
C LYS A 122 -28.65 -1.63 -14.41
N GLN A 123 -27.78 -1.96 -15.37
CA GLN A 123 -28.15 -2.01 -16.80
C GLN A 123 -29.31 -2.97 -17.08
N GLN A 124 -29.34 -4.15 -16.45
CA GLN A 124 -30.46 -5.09 -16.64
C GLN A 124 -31.79 -4.62 -16.04
N ARG A 125 -31.79 -3.80 -14.98
CA ARG A 125 -33.02 -3.19 -14.45
C ARG A 125 -33.57 -2.14 -15.41
N ASP A 126 -32.71 -1.28 -15.95
CA ASP A 126 -33.11 -0.17 -16.82
C ASP A 126 -33.64 -0.64 -18.19
N LEU A 127 -33.16 -1.78 -18.71
CA LEU A 127 -33.78 -2.41 -19.90
C LEU A 127 -35.17 -2.99 -19.61
N LYS A 128 -35.41 -3.48 -18.40
CA LYS A 128 -36.68 -4.15 -18.03
C LYS A 128 -37.81 -3.15 -17.79
N THR A 129 -37.49 -1.94 -17.31
CA THR A 129 -38.46 -0.85 -17.09
C THR A 129 -38.87 -0.14 -18.38
N ARG A 130 -38.02 -0.11 -19.41
CA ARG A 130 -38.33 0.48 -20.73
C ARG A 130 -39.26 -0.39 -21.59
N SER A 131 -39.30 -1.70 -21.36
CA SER A 131 -40.12 -2.65 -22.12
C SER A 131 -41.60 -2.68 -21.67
N VAL A 132 -41.91 -2.26 -20.45
CA VAL A 132 -43.27 -2.34 -19.87
C VAL A 132 -44.14 -1.09 -20.09
N GLY A 133 -43.64 -0.08 -20.81
CA GLY A 133 -44.31 1.23 -20.97
C GLY A 133 -45.10 1.46 -22.26
N SER A 134 -45.33 0.46 -23.11
CA SER A 134 -46.00 0.63 -24.43
C SER A 134 -47.27 -0.21 -24.61
N VAL A 135 -48.16 -0.21 -23.61
CA VAL A 135 -49.56 -0.64 -23.79
C VAL A 135 -50.47 0.39 -23.13
N GLY A 136 -51.03 1.28 -23.96
CA GLY A 136 -51.97 2.33 -23.60
C GLY A 136 -52.33 3.16 -24.81
#